data_AF-A0A7S4UVW0-F1
#
_entry.id   AF-A0A7S4UVW0-F1
#
_cell.length_a   1.000
_cell.length_b   1.000
_cell.length_c   1.000
_cell.angle_alpha   90.00
_cell.angle_beta   90.00
_cell.angle_gamma   90.00
#
_symmetry.space_group_name_H-M   'P 1'
#
loop_
_entity.id
_entity.type
_entity.pdbx_description
1 polymer ?
#
loop_
_entity_poly.entity_id
_entity_poly.type
_entity_poly.pdbx_seq_one_letter_code
_entity_poly.pdbx_strand_id
1 'polypeptide(L)'
;PASSSSAHSCSSLPSHSSSPSSESSSQHTSGAIKTILMQGTKLHDQYFQKDFWEHVAKCLCPKYTVLHYVHNGEQHLRIFVKAYLKPIVRDIKTETENTGIGGIGINKGGLVCCFVLKNISFCFVSCHLA
;
A
#
# COMPACT_ATOMS: atom_id res chain seq x y z
N PRO A 1 -43.82 -47.81 4.98
CA PRO A 1 -43.17 -48.96 4.27
C PRO A 1 -41.79 -48.54 3.75
N ALA A 2 -40.83 -49.48 3.63
CA ALA A 2 -39.53 -49.26 2.97
C ALA A 2 -39.73 -48.93 1.46
N SER A 3 -38.78 -48.50 0.61
CA SER A 3 -37.30 -48.42 0.60
C SER A 3 -36.88 -47.33 -0.44
N SER A 4 -35.63 -46.93 -0.74
CA SER A 4 -34.24 -47.25 -0.31
C SER A 4 -33.25 -46.18 -0.84
N SER A 5 -31.93 -46.45 -0.71
CA SER A 5 -30.75 -45.92 -1.43
C SER A 5 -30.94 -45.55 -2.93
N SER A 6 -30.13 -44.69 -3.56
CA SER A 6 -28.67 -44.51 -3.38
C SER A 6 -28.15 -43.11 -3.77
N ALA A 7 -27.01 -42.71 -3.18
CA ALA A 7 -26.18 -41.59 -3.65
C ALA A 7 -24.70 -42.02 -3.67
N HIS A 8 -23.97 -41.61 -4.70
CA HIS A 8 -22.64 -42.16 -5.02
C HIS A 8 -21.52 -41.56 -4.16
N SER A 9 -20.58 -42.42 -3.77
CA SER A 9 -19.31 -42.03 -3.14
C SER A 9 -18.41 -41.28 -4.12
N CYS A 10 -17.73 -40.24 -3.66
CA CYS A 10 -16.44 -39.81 -4.22
C CYS A 10 -15.49 -39.42 -3.07
N SER A 11 -14.20 -39.68 -3.29
CA SER A 11 -13.20 -39.89 -2.24
C SER A 11 -12.51 -38.63 -1.70
N SER A 12 -12.06 -38.73 -0.45
CA SER A 12 -11.28 -37.74 0.29
C SER A 12 -9.95 -37.37 -0.37
N LEU A 13 -9.56 -36.09 -0.27
CA LEU A 13 -8.18 -35.62 -0.43
C LEU A 13 -7.80 -34.75 0.78
N PRO A 14 -6.56 -34.78 1.27
CA PRO A 14 -6.18 -34.12 2.52
C PRO A 14 -5.99 -32.61 2.36
N SER A 15 -6.62 -31.85 3.24
CA SER A 15 -6.40 -30.41 3.39
C SER A 15 -5.09 -30.16 4.14
N HIS A 16 -4.04 -29.72 3.44
CA HIS A 16 -2.87 -29.14 4.11
C HIS A 16 -3.20 -27.74 4.62
N SER A 17 -3.05 -27.55 5.94
CA SER A 17 -3.33 -26.30 6.64
C SER A 17 -2.19 -25.29 6.43
N SER A 18 -2.42 -24.29 5.58
CA SER A 18 -1.64 -23.05 5.56
C SER A 18 -2.28 -22.06 6.53
N SER A 19 -1.62 -21.79 7.65
CA SER A 19 -2.08 -20.81 8.64
C SER A 19 -2.27 -19.43 8.01
N PRO A 20 -3.39 -18.72 8.27
CA PRO A 20 -3.51 -17.32 7.87
C PRO A 20 -2.55 -16.48 8.74
N SER A 21 -1.42 -16.09 8.14
CA SER A 21 -0.52 -15.10 8.75
C SER A 21 -1.27 -13.79 8.92
N SER A 22 -1.49 -13.39 10.18
CA SER A 22 -2.33 -12.27 10.56
C SER A 22 -1.89 -10.95 9.90
N GLU A 23 -2.69 -10.45 8.96
CA GLU A 23 -2.61 -9.05 8.53
C GLU A 23 -3.03 -8.15 9.69
N SER A 24 -2.06 -7.55 10.38
CA SER A 24 -2.29 -6.60 11.47
C SER A 24 -2.77 -5.25 10.92
N SER A 25 -4.05 -5.21 10.55
CA SER A 25 -4.75 -4.03 10.06
C SER A 25 -4.73 -2.91 11.12
N SER A 26 -3.75 -2.01 11.02
CA SER A 26 -3.58 -0.87 11.94
C SER A 26 -4.61 0.24 11.65
N GLN A 27 -5.88 -0.04 11.98
CA GLN A 27 -7.02 0.84 11.75
C GLN A 27 -7.26 1.79 12.92
N HIS A 28 -6.67 3.00 12.92
CA HIS A 28 -7.10 4.03 13.91
C HIS A 28 -6.95 5.53 13.54
N THR A 29 -7.18 5.95 12.28
CA THR A 29 -7.40 7.38 11.91
C THR A 29 -8.35 7.61 10.70
N SER A 30 -9.14 6.59 10.34
CA SER A 30 -9.84 6.31 9.06
C SER A 30 -10.42 7.45 8.17
N GLY A 31 -10.65 8.66 8.69
CA GLY A 31 -11.45 9.69 8.02
C GLY A 31 -10.73 10.77 7.20
N ALA A 32 -9.42 11.00 7.34
CA ALA A 32 -8.78 12.24 6.86
C ALA A 32 -7.67 12.08 5.81
N ILE A 33 -6.83 11.06 5.99
CA ILE A 33 -5.63 10.78 5.19
C ILE A 33 -5.74 9.33 4.68
N LYS A 34 -5.29 9.09 3.45
CA LYS A 34 -5.13 7.77 2.86
C LYS A 34 -3.74 7.68 2.27
N THR A 35 -2.99 6.65 2.62
CA THR A 35 -1.63 6.43 2.11
C THR A 35 -1.65 5.19 1.24
N ILE A 36 -1.02 5.26 0.06
CA ILE A 36 -0.89 4.15 -0.87
C ILE A 36 0.58 3.96 -1.19
N LEU A 37 1.01 2.71 -1.09
CA LEU A 37 2.36 2.23 -1.34
C LEU A 37 2.32 1.27 -2.53
N MET A 38 3.27 1.42 -3.45
CA MET A 38 3.62 0.40 -4.44
C MET A 38 5.11 0.11 -4.44
N GLN A 39 5.45 -1.13 -4.84
CA GLN A 39 6.79 -1.56 -5.21
C GLN A 39 6.65 -2.28 -6.56
N GLY A 40 7.54 -2.02 -7.53
CA GLY A 40 7.41 -2.57 -8.90
C GLY A 40 8.73 -2.69 -9.64
N THR A 41 8.88 -3.74 -10.44
CA THR A 41 10.13 -4.14 -11.12
C THR A 41 10.33 -3.47 -12.48
N LYS A 42 11.59 -3.16 -12.81
CA LYS A 42 12.01 -2.33 -13.96
C LYS A 42 11.35 -2.51 -15.34
N LEU A 43 10.87 -3.70 -15.73
CA LEU A 43 10.61 -4.02 -17.15
C LEU A 43 9.14 -4.12 -17.57
N HIS A 44 8.22 -4.45 -16.66
CA HIS A 44 6.79 -4.57 -17.00
C HIS A 44 5.95 -3.40 -16.47
N ASP A 45 6.45 -2.69 -15.45
CA ASP A 45 5.59 -1.91 -14.58
C ASP A 45 5.36 -0.45 -14.98
N GLN A 46 6.01 0.10 -16.02
CA GLN A 46 5.78 1.51 -16.41
C GLN A 46 4.35 1.78 -16.89
N TYR A 47 3.78 0.87 -17.70
CA TYR A 47 2.38 0.97 -18.15
C TYR A 47 1.42 0.66 -17.01
N PHE A 48 1.65 -0.46 -16.30
CA PHE A 48 0.84 -0.87 -15.16
C PHE A 48 0.78 0.20 -14.06
N GLN A 49 1.89 0.89 -13.78
CA GLN A 49 1.96 1.96 -12.79
C GLN A 49 1.13 3.17 -13.20
N LYS A 50 1.11 3.55 -14.49
CA LYS A 50 0.24 4.61 -14.98
C LYS A 50 -1.24 4.25 -14.77
N ASP A 51 -1.64 3.08 -15.28
CA ASP A 51 -3.03 2.62 -15.23
C ASP A 51 -3.51 2.44 -13.78
N PHE A 52 -2.65 1.92 -12.89
CA PHE A 52 -2.92 1.83 -11.46
C PHE A 52 -3.13 3.20 -10.82
N TRP A 53 -2.24 4.18 -11.05
CA TRP A 53 -2.39 5.50 -10.43
C TRP A 53 -3.59 6.28 -10.98
N GLU A 54 -3.95 6.08 -12.26
CA GLU A 54 -5.19 6.60 -12.84
C GLU A 54 -6.44 5.94 -12.21
N HIS A 55 -6.43 4.61 -12.02
CA HIS A 55 -7.49 3.90 -11.31
C HIS A 55 -7.64 4.37 -9.86
N VAL A 56 -6.53 4.47 -9.11
CA VAL A 56 -6.49 5.01 -7.75
C VAL A 56 -7.02 6.44 -7.69
N ALA A 57 -6.61 7.30 -8.62
CA ALA A 57 -7.13 8.66 -8.70
C ALA A 57 -8.65 8.66 -8.94
N LYS A 58 -9.16 7.82 -9.85
CA LYS A 58 -10.60 7.66 -10.11
C LYS A 58 -11.38 7.18 -8.87
N CYS A 59 -10.81 6.28 -8.07
CA CYS A 59 -11.43 5.77 -6.84
C CYS A 59 -11.40 6.76 -5.66
N LEU A 60 -10.51 7.76 -5.68
CA LEU A 60 -10.29 8.69 -4.56
C LEU A 60 -10.80 10.11 -4.83
N CYS A 61 -10.81 10.56 -6.09
CA CYS A 61 -11.34 11.85 -6.52
C CYS A 61 -12.88 11.87 -6.47
N PRO A 62 -13.50 13.07 -6.32
CA PRO A 62 -12.87 14.36 -5.99
C PRO A 62 -12.58 14.53 -4.48
N LYS A 63 -12.98 13.55 -3.65
CA LYS A 63 -12.95 13.64 -2.19
C LYS A 63 -11.54 13.79 -1.61
N TYR A 64 -10.56 13.12 -2.22
CA TYR A 64 -9.15 13.20 -1.88
C TYR A 64 -8.34 13.76 -3.05
N THR A 65 -7.20 14.37 -2.72
CA THR A 65 -6.18 14.85 -3.65
C THR A 65 -4.82 14.36 -3.19
N VAL A 66 -3.83 14.31 -4.10
CA VAL A 66 -2.45 13.99 -3.72
C VAL A 66 -1.90 15.13 -2.85
N LEU A 67 -1.49 14.79 -1.64
CA LEU A 67 -0.75 15.67 -0.74
C LEU A 67 0.72 15.70 -1.16
N HIS A 68 1.34 14.52 -1.23
CA HIS A 68 2.75 14.37 -1.56
C HIS A 68 3.03 13.00 -2.21
N TYR A 69 4.14 12.92 -2.95
CA TYR A 69 4.60 11.72 -3.63
C TYR A 69 6.13 11.70 -3.59
N VAL A 70 6.70 10.61 -3.07
CA VAL A 70 8.14 10.34 -3.06
C VAL A 70 8.38 8.95 -3.62
N HIS A 71 9.47 8.79 -4.37
CA HIS A 71 9.87 7.50 -4.94
C HIS A 71 11.39 7.38 -4.94
N ASN A 72 11.86 6.14 -4.92
CA ASN A 72 13.29 5.81 -4.99
C ASN A 72 13.42 4.47 -5.69
N GLY A 73 14.04 4.47 -6.87
CA GLY A 73 14.09 3.30 -7.75
C GLY A 73 12.69 2.72 -8.02
N GLU A 74 12.45 1.53 -7.47
CA GLU A 74 11.25 0.70 -7.62
C GLU A 74 10.16 0.96 -6.56
N GLN A 75 10.45 1.80 -5.55
CA GLN A 75 9.57 2.08 -4.42
C GLN A 75 8.80 3.38 -4.63
N HIS A 76 7.49 3.40 -4.34
CA HIS A 76 6.62 4.55 -4.52
C HIS A 76 5.69 4.77 -3.31
N LEU A 77 5.83 5.90 -2.63
CA LEU A 77 4.97 6.32 -1.51
C LEU A 77 4.14 7.54 -1.94
N ARG A 78 2.82 7.39 -2.01
CA ARG A 78 1.89 8.49 -2.34
C ARG A 78 0.88 8.71 -1.23
N ILE A 79 0.82 9.92 -0.72
CA ILE A 79 -0.11 10.32 0.34
C ILE A 79 -1.25 11.12 -0.28
N PHE A 80 -2.47 10.71 0.02
CA PHE A 80 -3.70 11.38 -0.34
C PHE A 80 -4.34 11.99 0.92
N VAL A 81 -4.83 13.21 0.80
CA VAL A 81 -5.54 13.92 1.86
C VAL A 81 -6.88 14.40 1.33
N LYS A 82 -7.91 14.51 2.17
CA LYS A 82 -9.18 15.14 1.76
C LYS A 82 -8.91 16.52 1.16
N ALA A 83 -9.55 16.85 0.05
CA ALA A 83 -9.24 18.05 -0.74
C ALA A 83 -9.22 19.34 0.09
N TYR A 84 -10.21 19.53 0.96
CA TYR A 84 -10.34 20.71 1.84
C TYR A 84 -9.30 20.78 2.98
N LEU A 85 -8.57 19.70 3.26
CA LEU A 85 -7.51 19.68 4.29
C LEU A 85 -6.13 20.02 3.73
N LYS A 86 -5.92 19.91 2.41
CA LYS A 86 -4.61 20.18 1.77
C LYS A 86 -4.06 21.59 2.08
N PRO A 87 -4.85 22.69 2.08
CA PRO A 87 -4.34 24.04 2.38
C PRO A 87 -3.85 24.25 3.82
N ILE A 88 -4.19 23.36 4.76
CA ILE A 88 -3.81 23.45 6.18
C ILE A 88 -2.79 22.38 6.60
N VAL A 89 -2.21 21.67 5.62
CA VAL A 89 -1.00 20.86 5.84
C VAL A 89 0.22 21.77 5.74
N ARG A 90 1.17 21.59 6.67
CA ARG A 90 2.42 22.33 6.79
C ARG A 90 3.58 21.36 6.95
N ASP A 91 4.80 21.90 6.91
CA ASP A 91 6.02 21.21 7.35
C ASP A 91 6.26 19.85 6.66
N ILE A 92 5.91 19.74 5.37
CA ILE A 92 6.12 18.52 4.57
C ILE A 92 7.62 18.30 4.39
N LYS A 93 8.11 17.11 4.74
CA LYS A 93 9.50 16.67 4.58
C LYS A 93 9.53 15.24 4.04
N THR A 94 10.53 14.89 3.26
CA THR A 94 10.72 13.55 2.72
C THR A 94 12.18 13.17 2.70
N GLU A 95 12.47 11.92 3.01
CA GLU A 95 13.81 11.33 2.95
C GLU A 95 13.76 9.95 2.28
N THR A 96 14.87 9.52 1.69
CA THR A 96 14.99 8.23 1.01
C THR A 96 16.33 7.59 1.33
N GLU A 97 16.34 6.33 1.75
CA GLU A 97 17.54 5.60 2.14
C GLU A 97 17.72 4.35 1.28
N ASN A 98 18.95 4.10 0.79
CA ASN A 98 19.29 2.90 0.02
C ASN A 98 19.94 1.86 0.93
N THR A 99 19.39 0.65 0.95
CA THR A 99 19.91 -0.48 1.73
C THR A 99 20.24 -1.70 0.88
N GLY A 100 20.22 -1.56 -0.46
CA GLY A 100 20.68 -2.61 -1.37
C GLY A 100 22.19 -2.84 -1.31
N ILE A 101 22.74 -3.54 -2.30
CA ILE A 101 24.17 -3.94 -2.34
C ILE A 101 25.08 -2.73 -2.03
N GLY A 102 25.85 -2.84 -0.95
CA GLY A 102 26.79 -1.81 -0.48
C GLY A 102 26.17 -0.50 0.01
N GLY A 103 24.86 -0.43 0.27
CA GLY A 103 24.14 0.82 0.54
C GLY A 103 23.90 1.70 -0.71
N ILE A 104 24.28 1.21 -1.89
CA ILE A 104 24.19 1.93 -3.17
C ILE A 104 23.02 1.41 -4.01
N GLY A 105 22.66 0.13 -3.85
CA GLY A 105 21.57 -0.51 -4.59
C GLY A 105 20.19 0.08 -4.28
N ILE A 106 19.55 0.66 -5.31
CA ILE A 106 18.25 1.38 -5.23
C ILE A 106 17.01 0.44 -5.26
N ASN A 107 17.18 -0.88 -5.10
CA ASN A 107 16.05 -1.81 -5.08
C ASN A 107 15.60 -2.19 -3.67
N LYS A 108 16.45 -2.01 -2.65
CA LYS A 108 16.12 -2.16 -1.23
C LYS A 108 16.37 -0.83 -0.54
N GLY A 109 15.50 -0.43 0.37
CA GLY A 109 15.56 0.89 0.96
C GLY A 109 14.28 1.34 1.67
N GLY A 110 14.31 2.59 2.11
CA GLY A 110 13.21 3.28 2.78
C GLY A 110 12.79 4.55 2.05
N LEU A 111 11.50 4.85 2.14
CA LEU A 111 10.87 6.13 1.79
C LEU A 111 10.20 6.69 3.04
N VAL A 112 10.44 7.96 3.36
CA VAL A 112 9.79 8.65 4.47
C VAL A 112 9.06 9.88 3.94
N CYS A 113 7.86 10.14 4.44
CA CYS A 113 7.19 11.42 4.29
C CYS A 113 6.55 11.85 5.62
N CYS A 114 7.02 12.98 6.14
CA CYS A 114 6.51 13.64 7.33
C CYS A 114 5.72 14.89 6.95
N PHE A 115 4.70 15.26 7.73
CA PHE A 115 4.01 16.55 7.63
C PHE A 115 3.23 16.87 8.90
N VAL A 116 2.81 18.13 9.07
CA VAL A 116 1.91 18.55 10.15
C VAL A 116 0.55 18.90 9.57
N LEU A 117 -0.51 18.25 10.05
CA LEU A 117 -1.90 18.63 9.76
C LEU A 117 -2.50 19.27 11.02
N LYS A 118 -2.83 20.56 10.93
CA LYS A 118 -3.18 21.41 12.09
C LYS A 118 -2.05 21.44 13.13
N ASN A 119 -2.17 20.63 14.19
CA ASN A 119 -1.27 20.54 15.33
C ASN A 119 -0.77 19.09 15.54
N ILE A 120 -1.04 18.19 14.59
CA ILE A 120 -0.68 16.78 14.66
C ILE A 120 0.38 16.48 13.60
N SER A 121 1.54 15.99 14.05
CA SER A 121 2.60 15.50 13.19
C SER A 121 2.31 14.09 12.72
N PHE A 122 2.42 13.86 11.42
CA PHE A 122 2.33 12.55 10.78
C PHE A 122 3.69 12.18 10.20
N CYS A 123 4.05 10.91 10.29
CA CYS A 123 5.19 10.31 9.61
C CYS A 123 4.72 9.01 8.96
N PHE A 124 4.94 8.88 7.66
CA PHE A 124 4.67 7.67 6.89
C PHE A 124 5.98 7.12 6.38
N VAL A 125 6.27 5.87 6.74
CA VAL A 125 7.45 5.13 6.29
C VAL A 125 7.00 3.97 5.41
N SER A 126 7.70 3.78 4.31
CA SER A 126 7.60 2.62 3.44
C SER A 126 8.99 2.02 3.30
N CYS A 127 9.12 0.70 3.27
CA CYS A 127 10.41 0.05 3.00
C CYS A 127 10.27 -1.22 2.17
N HIS A 128 11.34 -1.55 1.44
CA HIS A 128 11.55 -2.83 0.77
C HIS A 128 12.85 -3.37 1.34
N LEU A 129 12.73 -4.30 2.29
CA LEU A 129 13.86 -4.86 3.03
C LEU A 129 14.42 -6.08 2.30
N ALA A 130 15.66 -6.46 2.62
CA ALA A 130 16.39 -7.56 1.99
C ALA A 130 15.59 -8.87 2.01
#